data_AF-A0A8C4PCA1-F1
#
_entry.id   AF-A0A8C4PCA1-F1
#
_cell.length_a   1.000
_cell.length_b   1.000
_cell.length_c   1.000
_cell.angle_alpha   90.00
_cell.angle_beta   90.00
_cell.angle_gamma   90.00
#
_symmetry.space_group_name_H-M   'P 1'
#
loop_
_entity.id
_entity.type
_entity.pdbx_description
1 polymer ?
#
loop_
_entity_poly.entity_id
_entity_poly.type
_entity_poly.pdbx_seq_one_letter_code
_entity_poly.pdbx_strand_id
1 'polypeptide(L)'
;MAGYSVEERAAPHSLEYRLFFKDGRGQYISPFHDIPLYADGSENVFNMVVEVPRWTNAKMEIATKDPLNPIKQDVKKGKLRYVANVFPHKGYIWNYGAIPQTWEDPGHKDENTGCCGDNDPVDVCEIGSKVCSRGEVIKVKVLGILAMIDEGETDWKIIAINTEDPEAENYNDINDVRRMKPGYLEATVDWFRRYKVPDGKPENQFAFNGEFKGKDFAVNVIKSTHEHWKALVAKKTDGGEINCTNLTVSDSPFCCSQECAKATVDAAPPGKAANPIPPEVDKWFYYQKN
;
A
#
# COMPACT_ATOMS: atom_id res chain seq x y z
N MET A 1 -12.16 20.73 6.20
CA MET A 1 -11.31 19.66 6.79
C MET A 1 -9.92 19.84 6.21
N ALA A 2 -8.90 19.94 7.06
CA ALA A 2 -7.53 20.15 6.60
C ALA A 2 -7.06 18.83 5.95
N GLY A 3 -7.13 18.76 4.61
CA GLY A 3 -6.80 17.56 3.85
C GLY A 3 -5.29 17.41 3.61
N TYR A 4 -4.85 16.21 3.27
CA TYR A 4 -3.47 15.97 2.85
C TYR A 4 -3.25 16.46 1.41
N SER A 5 -2.02 16.85 1.10
CA SER A 5 -1.61 17.23 -0.26
C SER A 5 -0.26 16.62 -0.58
N VAL A 6 0.11 16.67 -1.86
CA VAL A 6 1.32 16.02 -2.36
C VAL A 6 2.22 17.03 -3.09
N GLU A 7 3.52 16.79 -3.07
CA GLU A 7 4.51 17.52 -3.85
C GLU A 7 5.33 16.55 -4.69
N GLU A 8 5.23 16.70 -6.00
CA GLU A 8 5.96 15.88 -6.97
C GLU A 8 7.33 16.48 -7.30
N ARG A 9 8.34 15.62 -7.32
CA ARG A 9 9.72 15.94 -7.69
C ARG A 9 10.17 15.02 -8.83
N ALA A 10 11.00 15.57 -9.72
CA ALA A 10 11.38 15.00 -11.02
C ALA A 10 10.18 14.73 -11.96
N ALA A 11 10.43 14.02 -13.07
CA ALA A 11 9.41 13.66 -14.04
C ALA A 11 8.70 12.35 -13.63
N PRO A 12 7.36 12.26 -13.64
CA PRO A 12 6.69 10.96 -13.56
C PRO A 12 7.26 9.97 -14.60
N HIS A 13 7.29 8.69 -14.26
CA HIS A 13 7.92 7.62 -15.07
C HIS A 13 9.43 7.84 -15.27
N SER A 14 10.13 8.28 -14.21
CA SER A 14 11.60 8.34 -14.14
C SER A 14 12.10 7.69 -12.84
N LEU A 15 13.39 7.36 -12.78
CA LEU A 15 14.01 6.76 -11.58
C LEU A 15 14.08 7.76 -10.41
N GLU A 16 14.14 9.05 -10.73
CA GLU A 16 14.24 10.15 -9.78
C GLU A 16 12.88 10.61 -9.25
N TYR A 17 11.77 10.13 -9.82
CA TYR A 17 10.44 10.55 -9.42
C TYR A 17 10.17 10.25 -7.95
N ARG A 18 9.71 11.26 -7.21
CA ARG A 18 9.30 11.16 -5.81
C ARG A 18 8.04 11.98 -5.59
N LEU A 19 7.12 11.44 -4.81
CA LEU A 19 5.91 12.12 -4.39
C LEU A 19 5.91 12.22 -2.86
N PHE A 20 6.15 13.43 -2.37
CA PHE A 20 6.20 13.75 -0.93
C PHE A 20 4.84 14.22 -0.43
N PHE A 21 4.60 14.12 0.87
CA PHE A 21 3.32 14.43 1.49
C PHE A 21 3.39 15.68 2.36
N LYS A 22 2.27 16.40 2.42
CA LYS A 22 2.03 17.51 3.33
C LYS A 22 0.72 17.33 4.06
N ASP A 23 0.69 17.74 5.33
CA ASP A 23 -0.54 17.82 6.12
C ASP A 23 -1.41 19.02 5.67
N GLY A 24 -2.58 19.17 6.27
CA GLY A 24 -3.50 20.27 5.94
C GLY A 24 -3.05 21.66 6.37
N ARG A 25 -1.88 21.80 7.01
CA ARG A 25 -1.18 23.07 7.29
C ARG A 25 -0.06 23.32 6.28
N GLY A 26 0.15 22.43 5.32
CA GLY A 26 1.23 22.51 4.33
C GLY A 26 2.59 22.07 4.86
N GLN A 27 2.64 21.40 6.02
CA GLN A 27 3.86 20.89 6.64
C GLN A 27 4.21 19.52 6.05
N TYR A 28 5.49 19.28 5.75
CA TYR A 28 5.94 17.98 5.25
C TYR A 28 5.76 16.90 6.31
N ILE A 29 5.38 15.72 5.85
CA ILE A 29 5.11 14.54 6.68
C ILE A 29 5.57 13.28 5.96
N SER A 30 5.88 12.23 6.72
CA SER A 30 6.03 10.87 6.22
C SER A 30 4.66 10.21 6.04
N PRO A 31 4.33 9.65 4.86
CA PRO A 31 3.10 8.88 4.68
C PRO A 31 3.14 7.54 5.44
N PHE A 32 4.33 7.05 5.79
CA PHE A 32 4.48 5.83 6.57
C PHE A 32 4.22 6.11 8.07
N HIS A 33 4.72 7.22 8.60
CA HIS A 33 4.78 7.41 10.06
C HIS A 33 3.86 8.49 10.61
N ASP A 34 3.62 9.58 9.87
CA ASP A 34 2.97 10.78 10.40
C ASP A 34 1.47 10.85 10.08
N ILE A 35 0.99 10.07 9.12
CA ILE A 35 -0.45 9.91 8.87
C ILE A 35 -1.01 8.96 9.93
N PRO A 36 -1.98 9.37 10.75
CA PRO A 36 -2.53 8.50 11.80
C PRO A 36 -3.16 7.23 11.23
N LEU A 37 -3.04 6.11 11.94
CA LEU A 37 -3.72 4.86 11.60
C LEU A 37 -5.24 5.06 11.40
N TYR A 38 -5.89 5.70 12.39
CA TYR A 38 -7.33 5.92 12.42
C TYR A 38 -7.71 7.31 11.89
N ALA A 39 -8.74 7.37 11.06
CA ALA A 39 -9.12 8.60 10.37
C ALA A 39 -10.05 9.54 11.16
N ASP A 40 -10.86 8.99 12.07
CA ASP A 40 -11.88 9.76 12.81
C ASP A 40 -11.88 9.47 14.32
N GLY A 41 -10.79 8.89 14.84
CA GLY A 41 -10.66 8.52 16.26
C GLY A 41 -11.55 7.34 16.68
N SER A 42 -12.46 6.88 15.81
CA SER A 42 -13.10 5.59 15.97
C SER A 42 -12.12 4.50 15.52
N GLU A 43 -11.98 3.42 16.29
CA GLU A 43 -11.11 2.29 15.92
C GLU A 43 -11.67 1.45 14.75
N ASN A 44 -12.48 2.05 13.87
CA ASN A 44 -13.25 1.39 12.82
C ASN A 44 -13.04 1.99 11.42
N VAL A 45 -12.50 3.21 11.33
CA VAL A 45 -12.20 3.88 10.05
C VAL A 45 -10.71 4.17 10.00
N PHE A 46 -10.06 3.66 8.97
CA PHE A 46 -8.61 3.74 8.80
C PHE A 46 -8.27 4.77 7.73
N ASN A 47 -7.13 5.44 7.88
CA ASN A 47 -6.54 6.11 6.73
C ASN A 47 -5.89 5.07 5.81
N MET A 48 -5.99 5.27 4.51
CA MET A 48 -5.26 4.53 3.50
C MET A 48 -4.49 5.53 2.65
N VAL A 49 -3.20 5.25 2.43
CA VAL A 49 -2.37 5.97 1.47
C VAL A 49 -2.46 5.25 0.13
N VAL A 50 -3.06 5.89 -0.88
CA VAL A 50 -3.20 5.30 -2.22
C VAL A 50 -1.89 5.41 -2.97
N GLU A 51 -1.32 4.27 -3.38
CA GLU A 51 -0.06 4.22 -4.12
C GLU A 51 -0.30 4.03 -5.62
N VAL A 52 -1.19 3.11 -5.96
CA VAL A 52 -1.47 2.71 -7.35
C VAL A 52 -2.96 2.86 -7.64
N PRO A 53 -3.36 3.83 -8.48
CA PRO A 53 -4.74 3.95 -8.95
C PRO A 53 -5.20 2.70 -9.70
N ARG A 54 -6.48 2.36 -9.56
CA ARG A 54 -7.08 1.24 -10.31
C ARG A 54 -6.86 1.39 -11.82
N TRP A 55 -6.59 0.26 -12.47
CA TRP A 55 -6.30 0.10 -13.90
C TRP A 55 -5.00 0.74 -14.39
N THR A 56 -4.10 1.09 -13.47
CA THR A 56 -2.73 1.51 -13.81
C THR A 56 -1.73 0.38 -13.57
N ASN A 57 -0.54 0.50 -14.17
CA ASN A 57 0.46 -0.57 -14.20
C ASN A 57 1.74 -0.24 -13.43
N ALA A 58 2.07 1.04 -13.24
CA ALA A 58 3.30 1.43 -12.55
C ALA A 58 3.26 0.92 -11.10
N LYS A 59 4.20 0.05 -10.70
CA LYS A 59 4.30 -0.39 -9.32
C LYS A 59 4.90 0.73 -8.49
N MET A 60 4.04 1.47 -7.83
CA MET A 60 4.40 2.58 -6.96
C MET A 60 4.25 2.11 -5.52
N GLU A 61 5.14 2.56 -4.65
CA GLU A 61 5.17 2.16 -3.24
C GLU A 61 5.75 3.28 -2.38
N ILE A 62 5.34 3.33 -1.10
CA ILE A 62 6.00 4.08 -0.05
C ILE A 62 7.45 3.61 0.03
N ALA A 63 8.40 4.51 -0.17
CA ALA A 63 9.82 4.19 -0.08
C ALA A 63 10.25 4.04 1.39
N THR A 64 10.05 2.86 1.97
CA THR A 64 10.32 2.57 3.40
C THR A 64 11.74 2.94 3.85
N LYS A 65 12.70 2.95 2.93
CA LYS A 65 14.13 3.24 3.17
C LYS A 65 14.56 4.68 2.85
N ASP A 66 13.73 5.45 2.14
CA ASP A 66 14.07 6.83 1.76
C ASP A 66 13.59 7.80 2.87
N PRO A 67 14.33 8.88 3.18
CA PRO A 67 13.88 9.90 4.14
C PRO A 67 12.52 10.50 3.75
N LEU A 68 11.63 10.67 4.73
CA LEU A 68 10.22 11.07 4.58
C LEU A 68 9.34 10.09 3.79
N ASN A 69 9.85 8.91 3.46
CA ASN A 69 9.14 7.81 2.79
C ASN A 69 8.25 8.25 1.61
N PRO A 70 8.75 9.06 0.65
CA PRO A 70 7.96 9.45 -0.52
C PRO A 70 7.48 8.23 -1.29
N ILE A 71 6.35 8.36 -2.00
CA ILE A 71 5.98 7.34 -2.98
C ILE A 71 6.95 7.41 -4.16
N LYS A 72 7.50 6.26 -4.57
CA LYS A 72 8.35 6.11 -5.75
C LYS A 72 7.97 4.88 -6.54
N GLN A 73 8.47 4.76 -7.77
CA GLN A 73 8.28 3.56 -8.57
C GLN A 73 9.33 2.50 -8.21
N ASP A 74 8.89 1.26 -8.03
CA ASP A 74 9.78 0.11 -7.84
C ASP A 74 10.70 -0.08 -9.06
N VAL A 75 11.94 -0.52 -8.81
CA VAL A 75 12.99 -0.69 -9.81
C VAL A 75 13.51 -2.13 -9.78
N LYS A 76 13.32 -2.84 -10.89
CA LYS A 76 13.80 -4.21 -11.07
C LYS A 76 14.87 -4.25 -12.15
N LYS A 77 16.07 -4.73 -11.81
CA LYS A 77 17.24 -4.80 -12.71
C LYS A 77 17.56 -3.44 -13.39
N GLY A 78 17.48 -2.35 -12.62
CA GLY A 78 17.75 -0.99 -13.08
C GLY A 78 16.67 -0.38 -13.98
N LYS A 79 15.51 -1.02 -14.14
CA LYS A 79 14.38 -0.52 -14.93
C LYS A 79 13.15 -0.32 -14.06
N LEU A 80 12.37 0.72 -14.38
CA LEU A 80 11.07 0.98 -13.76
C LEU A 80 10.15 -0.24 -13.93
N ARG A 81 9.55 -0.69 -12.82
CA ARG A 81 8.68 -1.86 -12.81
C ARG A 81 7.24 -1.47 -13.12
N TYR A 82 6.65 -2.22 -14.05
CA TYR A 82 5.23 -2.17 -14.38
C TYR A 82 4.64 -3.56 -14.22
N VAL A 83 3.51 -3.69 -13.52
CA VAL A 83 2.77 -4.94 -13.43
C VAL A 83 2.09 -5.24 -14.76
N ALA A 84 2.11 -6.51 -15.16
CA ALA A 84 1.53 -6.96 -16.42
C ALA A 84 0.00 -6.91 -16.42
N ASN A 85 -0.60 -6.81 -17.60
CA ASN A 85 -2.03 -7.09 -17.78
C ASN A 85 -2.20 -8.60 -17.96
N VAL A 86 -2.60 -9.31 -16.91
CA VAL A 86 -2.88 -10.75 -16.98
C VAL A 86 -4.35 -10.92 -17.32
N PHE A 87 -4.66 -11.37 -18.54
CA PHE A 87 -6.02 -11.44 -19.06
C PHE A 87 -6.95 -12.20 -18.08
N PRO A 88 -8.11 -11.62 -17.70
CA PRO A 88 -8.78 -10.44 -18.26
C PRO A 88 -8.48 -9.10 -17.56
N HIS A 89 -7.50 -9.04 -16.66
CA HIS A 89 -7.26 -7.92 -15.75
C HIS A 89 -6.33 -6.85 -16.35
N LYS A 90 -6.79 -5.58 -16.40
CA LYS A 90 -5.94 -4.42 -16.75
C LYS A 90 -5.27 -3.87 -15.49
N GLY A 91 -3.93 -3.95 -15.42
CA GLY A 91 -3.14 -3.43 -14.31
C GLY A 91 -3.63 -3.92 -12.94
N TYR A 92 -3.58 -3.05 -11.94
CA TYR A 92 -4.22 -3.28 -10.64
C TYR A 92 -5.74 -3.17 -10.75
N ILE A 93 -6.49 -4.14 -10.20
CA ILE A 93 -7.97 -4.17 -10.31
C ILE A 93 -8.70 -3.49 -9.13
N TRP A 94 -7.94 -2.83 -8.25
CA TRP A 94 -8.37 -1.98 -7.12
C TRP A 94 -7.60 -0.68 -7.12
N ASN A 95 -8.03 0.31 -6.33
CA ASN A 95 -7.06 1.27 -5.84
C ASN A 95 -6.21 0.54 -4.80
N TYR A 96 -4.90 0.57 -4.96
CA TYR A 96 -3.96 -0.19 -4.14
C TYR A 96 -3.05 0.75 -3.37
N GLY A 97 -2.67 0.35 -2.17
CA GLY A 97 -1.77 1.11 -1.32
C GLY A 97 -1.65 0.47 0.05
N ALA A 98 -1.38 1.29 1.06
CA ALA A 98 -1.04 0.81 2.40
C ALA A 98 -1.82 1.53 3.51
N ILE A 99 -1.91 0.86 4.66
CA ILE A 99 -2.33 1.49 5.92
C ILE A 99 -1.10 2.11 6.60
N PRO A 100 -1.09 3.43 6.86
CA PRO A 100 0.02 4.08 7.54
C PRO A 100 0.13 3.59 8.98
N GLN A 101 1.31 3.75 9.58
CA GLN A 101 1.59 3.30 10.95
C GLN A 101 1.37 1.79 11.17
N THR A 102 1.56 0.97 10.14
CA THR A 102 1.58 -0.49 10.25
C THR A 102 2.89 -1.01 9.70
N TRP A 103 3.39 -2.13 10.23
CA TRP A 103 4.62 -2.75 9.74
C TRP A 103 4.55 -4.27 9.94
N GLU A 104 4.77 -5.01 8.86
CA GLU A 104 4.93 -6.47 8.89
C GLU A 104 6.37 -6.82 9.28
N ASP A 105 6.63 -6.91 10.59
CA ASP A 105 7.96 -7.13 11.17
C ASP A 105 8.61 -8.44 10.63
N PRO A 106 9.76 -8.38 9.93
CA PRO A 106 10.45 -9.56 9.41
C PRO A 106 11.07 -10.43 10.52
N GLY A 107 11.17 -9.92 11.75
CA GLY A 107 11.54 -10.68 12.94
C GLY A 107 10.36 -11.43 13.58
N HIS A 108 9.11 -11.12 13.19
CA HIS A 108 7.92 -11.77 13.71
C HIS A 108 7.41 -12.85 12.75
N LYS A 109 7.28 -14.08 13.25
CA LYS A 109 6.70 -15.20 12.50
C LYS A 109 5.20 -15.30 12.78
N ASP A 110 4.38 -15.07 11.77
CA ASP A 110 2.93 -15.19 11.89
C ASP A 110 2.51 -16.66 12.06
N GLU A 111 1.57 -16.89 12.99
CA GLU A 111 1.11 -18.24 13.34
C GLU A 111 0.21 -18.87 12.27
N ASN A 112 -0.44 -18.06 11.44
CA ASN A 112 -1.40 -18.51 10.45
C ASN A 112 -0.73 -18.88 9.12
N THR A 113 0.27 -18.11 8.70
CA THR A 113 1.05 -18.35 7.47
C THR A 113 2.26 -19.23 7.74
N GLY A 114 2.82 -19.18 8.96
CA GLY A 114 4.10 -19.80 9.29
C GLY A 114 5.31 -19.10 8.67
N CYS A 115 5.15 -17.85 8.19
CA CYS A 115 6.17 -17.03 7.54
C CYS A 115 6.46 -15.75 8.35
N CYS A 116 7.63 -15.14 8.13
CA CYS A 116 7.93 -13.81 8.69
C CYS A 116 7.30 -12.70 7.83
N GLY A 117 7.08 -11.51 8.40
CA GLY A 117 6.59 -10.35 7.65
C GLY A 117 7.52 -9.91 6.50
N ASP A 118 6.95 -9.26 5.49
CA ASP A 118 7.65 -8.78 4.28
C ASP A 118 8.40 -7.44 4.47
N ASN A 119 8.40 -6.91 5.70
CA ASN A 119 9.07 -5.67 6.09
C ASN A 119 8.44 -4.37 5.55
N ASP A 120 7.23 -4.43 5.00
CA ASP A 120 6.49 -3.28 4.49
C ASP A 120 5.25 -2.94 5.36
N PRO A 121 4.57 -1.80 5.13
CA PRO A 121 3.26 -1.54 5.71
C PRO A 121 2.19 -2.50 5.17
N VAL A 122 1.14 -2.76 5.95
CA VAL A 122 0.05 -3.65 5.53
C VAL A 122 -0.67 -3.10 4.31
N ASP A 123 -0.79 -3.95 3.29
CA ASP A 123 -1.39 -3.62 2.01
C ASP A 123 -2.92 -3.57 2.03
N VAL A 124 -3.50 -2.73 1.17
CA VAL A 124 -4.95 -2.51 1.03
C VAL A 124 -5.37 -2.54 -0.43
N CYS A 125 -6.39 -3.33 -0.70
CA CYS A 125 -7.19 -3.31 -1.92
C CYS A 125 -8.51 -2.56 -1.65
N GLU A 126 -8.60 -1.32 -2.12
CA GLU A 126 -9.80 -0.51 -1.99
C GLU A 126 -10.73 -0.70 -3.19
N ILE A 127 -11.96 -1.13 -2.90
CA ILE A 127 -12.88 -1.70 -3.89
C ILE A 127 -13.92 -0.73 -4.42
N GLY A 128 -13.90 0.53 -4.00
CA GLY A 128 -14.89 1.55 -4.33
C GLY A 128 -14.95 1.89 -5.83
N SER A 129 -16.01 2.55 -6.22
CA SER A 129 -16.30 2.95 -7.60
C SER A 129 -15.36 4.03 -8.12
N LYS A 130 -14.92 4.97 -7.27
CA LYS A 130 -13.97 6.04 -7.64
C LYS A 130 -12.59 5.46 -7.96
N VAL A 131 -11.97 5.93 -9.04
CA VAL A 131 -10.53 5.72 -9.27
C VAL A 131 -9.80 6.83 -8.52
N CYS A 132 -9.05 6.47 -7.49
CA CYS A 132 -8.33 7.42 -6.65
C CYS A 132 -7.04 7.90 -7.32
N SER A 133 -6.54 9.05 -6.86
CA SER A 133 -5.25 9.57 -7.30
C SER A 133 -4.11 8.94 -6.49
N ARG A 134 -2.95 8.78 -7.11
CA ARG A 134 -1.73 8.40 -6.38
C ARG A 134 -1.38 9.49 -5.37
N GLY A 135 -1.03 9.08 -4.16
CA GLY A 135 -0.77 9.95 -3.02
C GLY A 135 -2.04 10.52 -2.36
N GLU A 136 -3.23 10.12 -2.81
CA GLU A 136 -4.46 10.46 -2.11
C GLU A 136 -4.50 9.71 -0.76
N VAL A 137 -4.89 10.41 0.30
CA VAL A 137 -5.12 9.80 1.61
C VAL A 137 -6.62 9.75 1.82
N ILE A 138 -7.17 8.54 1.80
CA ILE A 138 -8.62 8.31 1.88
C ILE A 138 -8.98 7.59 3.18
N LYS A 139 -10.25 7.69 3.56
CA LYS A 139 -10.80 7.01 4.73
C LYS A 139 -11.49 5.73 4.28
N VAL A 140 -11.14 4.61 4.89
CA VAL A 140 -11.66 3.30 4.46
C VAL A 140 -12.25 2.52 5.62
N LYS A 141 -13.30 1.77 5.31
CA LYS A 141 -13.86 0.73 6.17
C LYS A 141 -13.29 -0.62 5.74
N VAL A 142 -12.69 -1.33 6.70
CA VAL A 142 -12.16 -2.69 6.51
C VAL A 142 -13.31 -3.68 6.46
N LEU A 143 -13.25 -4.60 5.50
CA LEU A 143 -14.26 -5.63 5.23
C LEU A 143 -13.73 -7.04 5.47
N GLY A 144 -12.45 -7.27 5.20
CA GLY A 144 -11.80 -8.57 5.37
C GLY A 144 -10.34 -8.54 4.95
N ILE A 145 -9.75 -9.71 4.79
CA ILE A 145 -8.30 -9.85 4.53
C ILE A 145 -8.00 -11.18 3.83
N LEU A 146 -6.97 -11.17 2.98
CA LEU A 146 -6.39 -12.34 2.32
C LEU A 146 -4.94 -12.53 2.79
N ALA A 147 -4.59 -13.78 3.10
CA ALA A 147 -3.25 -14.16 3.56
C ALA A 147 -2.40 -14.65 2.37
N MET A 148 -1.68 -13.75 1.69
CA MET A 148 -0.74 -14.17 0.64
C MET A 148 0.59 -14.59 1.27
N ILE A 149 1.24 -15.58 0.67
CA ILE A 149 2.63 -15.93 0.95
C ILE A 149 3.44 -15.53 -0.28
N ASP A 150 4.18 -14.42 -0.18
CA ASP A 150 4.96 -13.88 -1.28
C ASP A 150 6.44 -14.28 -1.14
N GLU A 151 6.92 -15.17 -2.01
CA GLU A 151 8.32 -15.64 -2.00
C GLU A 151 8.84 -16.14 -0.63
N GLY A 152 7.94 -16.58 0.26
CA GLY A 152 8.26 -17.09 1.60
C GLY A 152 7.98 -16.13 2.75
N GLU A 153 7.46 -14.93 2.45
CA GLU A 153 7.10 -13.88 3.40
C GLU A 153 5.57 -13.82 3.55
N THR A 154 5.12 -13.46 4.76
CA THR A 154 3.73 -13.10 5.04
C THR A 154 3.47 -11.75 4.39
N ASP A 155 2.42 -11.69 3.58
CA ASP A 155 2.01 -10.48 2.88
C ASP A 155 0.47 -10.37 2.96
N TRP A 156 -0.01 -9.56 3.91
CA TRP A 156 -1.43 -9.42 4.18
C TRP A 156 -2.10 -8.43 3.24
N LYS A 157 -3.18 -8.87 2.56
CA LYS A 157 -3.97 -8.00 1.67
C LYS A 157 -5.32 -7.67 2.29
N ILE A 158 -5.44 -6.47 2.87
CA ILE A 158 -6.70 -5.97 3.42
C ILE A 158 -7.68 -5.65 2.29
N ILE A 159 -8.94 -6.04 2.45
CA ILE A 159 -10.05 -5.63 1.59
C ILE A 159 -10.82 -4.52 2.29
N ALA A 160 -10.90 -3.36 1.65
CA ALA A 160 -11.54 -2.18 2.21
C ALA A 160 -12.38 -1.43 1.17
N ILE A 161 -13.24 -0.53 1.64
CA ILE A 161 -14.00 0.38 0.78
C ILE A 161 -13.90 1.80 1.33
N ASN A 162 -13.77 2.79 0.45
CA ASN A 162 -13.79 4.20 0.81
C ASN A 162 -15.12 4.54 1.51
N THR A 163 -15.06 5.23 2.64
CA THR A 163 -16.27 5.62 3.40
C THR A 163 -17.14 6.63 2.66
N GLU A 164 -16.58 7.33 1.66
CA GLU A 164 -17.29 8.27 0.80
C GLU A 164 -17.88 7.60 -0.45
N ASP A 165 -17.68 6.29 -0.64
CA ASP A 165 -18.31 5.57 -1.75
C ASP A 165 -19.85 5.53 -1.55
N PRO A 166 -20.66 5.79 -2.59
CA PRO A 166 -22.12 5.77 -2.48
C PRO A 166 -22.70 4.44 -1.97
N GLU A 167 -21.99 3.32 -2.14
CA GLU A 167 -22.42 2.01 -1.66
C GLU A 167 -21.77 1.61 -0.33
N ALA A 168 -20.90 2.44 0.26
CA ALA A 168 -20.12 2.08 1.44
C ALA A 168 -20.95 1.53 2.60
N GLU A 169 -22.15 2.07 2.83
CA GLU A 169 -23.08 1.62 3.89
C GLU A 169 -23.52 0.17 3.72
N ASN A 170 -23.55 -0.35 2.49
CA ASN A 170 -24.00 -1.71 2.18
C ASN A 170 -22.93 -2.78 2.40
N TYR A 171 -21.65 -2.41 2.52
CA TYR A 171 -20.54 -3.33 2.74
C TYR A 171 -20.08 -3.27 4.20
N ASN A 172 -20.37 -4.25 5.03
CA ASN A 172 -19.98 -4.23 6.45
C ASN A 172 -19.05 -5.38 6.85
N ASP A 173 -19.02 -6.44 6.04
CA ASP A 173 -18.11 -7.57 6.18
C ASP A 173 -17.78 -8.15 4.78
N ILE A 174 -16.79 -9.05 4.71
CA ILE A 174 -16.33 -9.67 3.46
C ILE A 174 -17.46 -10.43 2.73
N ASN A 175 -18.45 -10.93 3.47
CA ASN A 175 -19.62 -11.60 2.88
C ASN A 175 -20.50 -10.66 2.04
N ASP A 176 -20.54 -9.36 2.36
CA ASP A 176 -21.25 -8.38 1.53
C ASP A 176 -20.53 -8.19 0.20
N VAL A 177 -19.20 -8.25 0.18
CA VAL A 177 -18.42 -8.22 -1.08
C VAL A 177 -18.77 -9.43 -1.94
N ARG A 178 -18.82 -10.64 -1.37
CA ARG A 178 -19.22 -11.86 -2.10
C ARG A 178 -20.62 -11.73 -2.71
N ARG A 179 -21.56 -11.19 -1.94
CA ARG A 179 -22.97 -11.05 -2.34
C ARG A 179 -23.17 -9.98 -3.41
N MET A 180 -22.52 -8.83 -3.26
CA MET A 180 -22.79 -7.64 -4.09
C MET A 180 -21.82 -7.49 -5.26
N LYS A 181 -20.64 -8.12 -5.20
CA LYS A 181 -19.67 -8.21 -6.31
C LYS A 181 -19.29 -9.67 -6.61
N PRO A 182 -20.21 -10.50 -7.16
CA PRO A 182 -19.92 -11.89 -7.46
C PRO A 182 -18.70 -12.05 -8.39
N GLY A 183 -17.78 -12.95 -8.04
CA GLY A 183 -16.55 -13.18 -8.81
C GLY A 183 -15.40 -12.22 -8.47
N TYR A 184 -15.62 -11.16 -7.69
CA TYR A 184 -14.62 -10.14 -7.43
C TYR A 184 -13.50 -10.64 -6.51
N LEU A 185 -13.85 -11.36 -5.44
CA LEU A 185 -12.87 -11.95 -4.53
C LEU A 185 -12.09 -13.08 -5.20
N GLU A 186 -12.75 -13.86 -6.05
CA GLU A 186 -12.10 -14.89 -6.87
C GLU A 186 -11.09 -14.23 -7.83
N ALA A 187 -11.47 -13.12 -8.47
CA ALA A 187 -10.56 -12.33 -9.30
C ALA A 187 -9.38 -11.74 -8.49
N THR A 188 -9.59 -11.37 -7.22
CA THR A 188 -8.51 -10.92 -6.33
C THR A 188 -7.48 -12.00 -6.08
N VAL A 189 -7.90 -13.21 -5.68
CA VAL A 189 -6.99 -14.33 -5.46
C VAL A 189 -6.26 -14.67 -6.77
N ASP A 190 -7.01 -14.71 -7.87
CA ASP A 190 -6.53 -14.98 -9.21
C ASP A 190 -5.46 -14.00 -9.71
N TRP A 191 -5.63 -12.71 -9.40
CA TRP A 191 -4.64 -11.67 -9.70
C TRP A 191 -3.36 -11.86 -8.88
N PHE A 192 -3.47 -11.94 -7.55
CA PHE A 192 -2.32 -12.10 -6.65
C PHE A 192 -1.56 -13.42 -6.86
N ARG A 193 -2.27 -14.48 -7.26
CA ARG A 193 -1.65 -15.76 -7.60
C ARG A 193 -0.69 -15.62 -8.78
N ARG A 194 -1.04 -14.82 -9.80
CA ARG A 194 -0.40 -14.89 -11.12
C ARG A 194 0.31 -13.62 -11.57
N TYR A 195 0.21 -12.50 -10.85
CA TYR A 195 0.74 -11.22 -11.34
C TYR A 195 2.26 -11.22 -11.59
N LYS A 196 3.03 -12.08 -10.91
CA LYS A 196 4.47 -12.26 -11.13
C LYS A 196 4.82 -13.36 -12.15
N VAL A 197 3.87 -14.15 -12.62
CA VAL A 197 4.13 -15.22 -13.61
C VAL A 197 4.73 -14.68 -14.92
N PRO A 198 4.25 -13.54 -15.48
CA PRO A 198 4.88 -12.91 -16.64
C PRO A 198 6.34 -12.49 -16.43
N ASP A 199 6.75 -12.29 -15.17
CA ASP A 199 8.14 -12.00 -14.80
C ASP A 199 9.01 -13.26 -14.65
N GLY A 200 8.46 -14.45 -14.95
CA GLY A 200 9.14 -15.74 -14.80
C GLY A 200 9.21 -16.25 -13.36
N LYS A 201 8.36 -15.73 -12.46
CA LYS A 201 8.23 -16.20 -11.07
C LYS A 201 7.13 -17.28 -10.97
N PRO A 202 7.19 -18.16 -9.96
CA PRO A 202 6.11 -19.12 -9.70
C PRO A 202 4.82 -18.39 -9.29
N GLU A 203 3.71 -19.13 -9.26
CA GLU A 203 2.47 -18.65 -8.66
C GLU A 203 2.61 -18.48 -7.14
N ASN A 204 2.08 -17.38 -6.63
CA ASN A 204 2.04 -17.13 -5.19
C ASN A 204 1.07 -18.10 -4.49
N GLN A 205 1.38 -18.41 -3.24
CA GLN A 205 0.57 -19.27 -2.39
C GLN A 205 -0.25 -18.43 -1.42
N PHE A 206 -1.21 -19.07 -0.75
CA PHE A 206 -2.06 -18.42 0.23
C PHE A 206 -2.25 -19.31 1.45
N ALA A 207 -2.22 -18.74 2.65
CA ALA A 207 -2.68 -19.43 3.83
C ALA A 207 -4.21 -19.61 3.76
N PHE A 208 -4.76 -20.45 4.65
CA PHE A 208 -6.20 -20.76 4.69
C PHE A 208 -6.79 -21.21 3.34
N ASN A 209 -5.98 -21.85 2.48
CA ASN A 209 -6.41 -22.27 1.14
C ASN A 209 -6.95 -21.12 0.27
N GLY A 210 -6.48 -19.88 0.49
CA GLY A 210 -6.94 -18.70 -0.26
C GLY A 210 -8.29 -18.15 0.18
N GLU A 211 -8.82 -18.59 1.32
CA GLU A 211 -10.05 -18.03 1.89
C GLU A 211 -9.82 -16.67 2.54
N PHE A 212 -10.69 -15.71 2.20
CA PHE A 212 -10.73 -14.43 2.91
C PHE A 212 -11.29 -14.59 4.31
N LYS A 213 -10.62 -13.98 5.30
CA LYS A 213 -11.13 -13.82 6.66
C LYS A 213 -11.96 -12.54 6.77
N GLY A 214 -12.91 -12.54 7.70
CA GLY A 214 -13.83 -11.44 7.93
C GLY A 214 -13.18 -10.21 8.59
N LYS A 215 -13.99 -9.18 8.80
CA LYS A 215 -13.53 -7.87 9.29
C LYS A 215 -12.77 -7.95 10.61
N ASP A 216 -13.26 -8.68 11.60
CA ASP A 216 -12.66 -8.71 12.93
C ASP A 216 -11.24 -9.30 12.92
N PHE A 217 -11.02 -10.33 12.10
CA PHE A 217 -9.68 -10.91 11.91
C PHE A 217 -8.75 -9.89 11.25
N ALA A 218 -9.22 -9.20 10.20
CA ALA A 218 -8.45 -8.16 9.51
C ALA A 218 -8.04 -7.03 10.46
N VAL A 219 -8.96 -6.56 11.31
CA VAL A 219 -8.68 -5.51 12.31
C VAL A 219 -7.65 -5.99 13.34
N ASN A 220 -7.68 -7.26 13.75
CA ASN A 220 -6.67 -7.81 14.67
C ASN A 220 -5.28 -7.85 14.03
N VAL A 221 -5.17 -8.22 12.75
CA VAL A 221 -3.90 -8.16 12.01
C VAL A 221 -3.38 -6.72 11.95
N ILE A 222 -4.22 -5.75 11.59
CA ILE A 222 -3.85 -4.32 11.57
C ILE A 222 -3.38 -3.84 12.94
N LYS A 223 -4.05 -4.26 14.02
CA LYS A 223 -3.64 -3.93 15.39
C LYS A 223 -2.27 -4.51 15.73
N SER A 224 -2.00 -5.77 15.35
CA SER A 224 -0.70 -6.40 15.57
C SER A 224 0.43 -5.67 14.83
N THR A 225 0.23 -5.39 13.54
CA THR A 225 1.24 -4.68 12.72
C THR A 225 1.41 -3.22 13.14
N HIS A 226 0.37 -2.60 13.72
CA HIS A 226 0.51 -1.30 14.36
C HIS A 226 1.36 -1.35 15.64
N GLU A 227 1.25 -2.40 16.46
CA GLU A 227 2.13 -2.58 17.62
C GLU A 227 3.58 -2.84 17.22
N HIS A 228 3.81 -3.60 16.13
CA HIS A 228 5.15 -3.73 15.55
C HIS A 228 5.69 -2.37 15.07
N TRP A 229 4.89 -1.58 14.36
CA TRP A 229 5.27 -0.23 13.96
C TRP A 229 5.58 0.68 15.15
N LYS A 230 4.79 0.62 16.24
CA LYS A 230 5.09 1.38 17.47
C LYS A 230 6.45 1.01 18.04
N ALA A 231 6.79 -0.28 18.07
CA ALA A 231 8.09 -0.75 18.54
C ALA A 231 9.23 -0.26 17.63
N LEU A 232 9.02 -0.27 16.30
CA LEU A 232 9.94 0.27 15.29
C LEU A 232 10.24 1.75 15.52
N VAL A 233 9.21 2.62 15.52
CA VAL A 233 9.40 4.08 15.65
C VAL A 233 9.84 4.50 17.05
N ALA A 234 9.63 3.66 18.08
CA ALA A 234 10.17 3.85 19.43
C ALA A 234 11.59 3.28 19.61
N LYS A 235 12.21 2.73 18.55
CA LYS A 235 13.54 2.09 18.57
C LYS A 235 13.64 0.95 19.60
N LYS A 236 12.55 0.21 19.78
CA LYS A 236 12.49 -1.01 20.63
C LYS A 236 12.74 -2.29 19.85
N THR A 237 12.60 -2.23 18.52
CA THR A 237 12.94 -3.30 17.58
C THR A 237 13.96 -2.76 16.58
N ASP A 238 14.81 -3.65 16.05
CA ASP A 238 15.73 -3.30 14.96
C ASP A 238 14.95 -3.16 13.64
N GLY A 239 14.88 -1.93 13.12
CA GLY A 239 14.21 -1.61 11.86
C GLY A 239 15.08 -1.85 10.62
N GLY A 240 16.34 -2.29 10.80
CA GLY A 240 17.27 -2.50 9.70
C GLY A 240 17.47 -1.24 8.85
N GLU A 241 17.07 -1.31 7.59
CA GLU A 241 17.20 -0.20 6.62
C GLU A 241 16.01 0.77 6.60
N ILE A 242 14.96 0.53 7.40
CA ILE A 242 13.78 1.40 7.40
C ILE A 242 14.16 2.79 7.91
N ASN A 243 13.82 3.80 7.11
CA ASN A 243 13.98 5.18 7.50
C ASN A 243 12.81 5.63 8.36
N CYS A 244 13.03 5.71 9.67
CA CYS A 244 12.02 6.08 10.65
C CYS A 244 11.81 7.60 10.81
N THR A 245 12.41 8.45 9.95
CA THR A 245 12.31 9.92 10.09
C THR A 245 10.85 10.36 10.03
N ASN A 246 10.41 11.08 11.06
CA ASN A 246 9.02 11.53 11.21
C ASN A 246 8.95 12.92 11.85
N LEU A 247 7.77 13.54 11.87
CA LEU A 247 7.57 14.92 12.29
C LEU A 247 6.49 15.10 13.35
N THR A 248 5.57 14.13 13.49
CA THR A 248 4.40 14.24 14.37
C THR A 248 4.32 13.15 15.44
N VAL A 249 5.12 12.08 15.33
CA VAL A 249 5.12 10.97 16.29
C VAL A 249 5.81 11.40 17.58
N SER A 250 5.03 11.67 18.62
CA SER A 250 5.56 12.06 19.93
C SER A 250 6.46 10.95 20.50
N ASP A 251 7.52 11.33 21.21
CA ASP A 251 8.49 10.43 21.86
C ASP A 251 9.34 9.55 20.91
N SER A 252 9.19 9.70 19.59
CA SER A 252 10.07 9.06 18.61
C SER A 252 11.47 9.69 18.66
N PRO A 253 12.56 8.90 18.80
CA PRO A 253 13.92 9.42 18.72
C PRO A 253 14.33 9.83 17.30
N PHE A 254 13.45 9.62 16.30
CA PHE A 254 13.66 9.91 14.89
C PHE A 254 12.96 11.20 14.42
N CYS A 255 12.37 11.97 15.35
CA CYS A 255 11.72 13.22 14.98
C CYS A 255 12.69 14.22 14.34
N CYS A 256 12.30 14.82 13.23
CA CYS A 256 13.04 15.89 12.57
C CYS A 256 12.22 17.19 12.49
N SER A 257 12.89 18.31 12.21
CA SER A 257 12.22 19.59 12.04
C SER A 257 11.69 19.77 10.60
N GLN A 258 10.76 20.70 10.41
CA GLN A 258 10.24 21.05 9.09
C GLN A 258 11.34 21.57 8.15
N GLU A 259 12.39 22.22 8.68
CA GLU A 259 13.55 22.65 7.91
C GLU A 259 14.35 21.45 7.38
N CYS A 260 14.53 20.41 8.21
CA CYS A 260 15.18 19.17 7.81
C CYS A 260 14.37 18.44 6.72
N ALA A 261 13.05 18.35 6.89
CA ALA A 261 12.16 17.77 5.88
C ALA A 261 12.20 18.58 4.57
N LYS A 262 12.13 19.91 4.65
CA LYS A 262 12.23 20.78 3.47
C LYS A 262 13.56 20.61 2.74
N ALA A 263 14.68 20.53 3.45
CA ALA A 263 15.99 20.29 2.86
C ALA A 263 16.06 18.96 2.10
N THR A 264 15.42 17.91 2.64
CA THR A 264 15.29 16.61 1.98
C THR A 264 14.55 16.72 0.65
N VAL A 265 13.41 17.42 0.64
CA VAL A 265 12.58 17.59 -0.56
C VAL A 265 13.26 18.49 -1.59
N ASP A 266 13.93 19.57 -1.16
CA ASP A 266 14.62 20.50 -2.05
C ASP A 266 15.90 19.91 -2.67
N ALA A 267 16.47 18.86 -2.07
CA ALA A 267 17.56 18.08 -2.67
C ALA A 267 17.11 17.21 -3.86
N ALA A 268 15.80 16.89 -3.96
CA ALA A 268 15.26 16.16 -5.09
C ALA A 268 15.09 17.08 -6.32
N PRO A 269 15.31 16.57 -7.55
CA PRO A 269 15.16 17.37 -8.76
C PRO A 269 13.78 18.04 -8.86
N PRO A 270 13.68 19.26 -9.40
CA PRO A 270 12.39 19.93 -9.55
C PRO A 270 11.45 19.12 -10.46
N GLY A 271 10.14 19.30 -10.26
CA GLY A 271 9.11 18.65 -11.05
C GLY A 271 9.25 18.93 -12.54
N LYS A 272 8.99 17.90 -13.36
CA LYS A 272 9.02 17.97 -14.83
C LYS A 272 7.81 17.27 -15.41
N ALA A 273 7.54 17.48 -16.70
CA ALA A 273 6.52 16.74 -17.42
C ALA A 273 6.81 15.23 -17.41
N ALA A 274 5.75 14.42 -17.42
CA ALA A 274 5.84 12.97 -17.40
C ALA A 274 6.62 12.43 -18.62
N ASN A 275 7.48 11.45 -18.38
CA ASN A 275 8.09 10.66 -19.44
C ASN A 275 7.04 9.72 -20.07
N PRO A 276 7.20 9.32 -21.34
CA PRO A 276 6.30 8.34 -21.94
C PRO A 276 6.42 6.99 -21.24
N ILE A 277 5.27 6.33 -21.05
CA ILE A 277 5.22 4.95 -20.58
C ILE A 277 5.64 4.03 -21.74
N PRO A 278 6.47 3.00 -21.49
CA PRO A 278 6.85 2.06 -22.54
C PRO A 278 5.64 1.31 -23.14
N PRO A 279 5.54 1.16 -24.47
CA PRO A 279 4.36 0.56 -25.12
C PRO A 279 4.17 -0.93 -24.78
N GLU A 280 5.20 -1.62 -24.31
CA GLU A 280 5.09 -3.00 -23.83
C GLU A 280 4.18 -3.15 -22.60
N VAL A 281 3.93 -2.07 -21.86
CA VAL A 281 3.03 -2.05 -20.69
C VAL A 281 1.58 -2.33 -21.09
N ASP A 282 1.20 -2.10 -22.34
CA ASP A 282 -0.14 -2.38 -22.86
C ASP A 282 -0.34 -3.83 -23.34
N LYS A 283 0.70 -4.67 -23.31
CA LYS A 283 0.59 -6.07 -23.71
C LYS A 283 -0.31 -6.86 -22.76
N TRP A 284 -1.04 -7.81 -23.34
CA TRP A 284 -1.81 -8.80 -22.61
C TRP A 284 -1.04 -10.11 -22.47
N PHE A 285 -0.99 -10.63 -21.26
CA PHE A 285 -0.50 -11.97 -20.97
C PHE A 285 -1.69 -12.92 -20.82
N TYR A 286 -1.67 -14.02 -21.57
CA TYR A 286 -2.72 -15.04 -21.57
C TYR A 286 -2.19 -16.33 -20.95
N TYR A 287 -3.05 -17.05 -20.24
CA TYR A 287 -2.78 -18.39 -19.74
C TYR A 287 -3.86 -19.33 -20.26
N GLN A 288 -3.52 -20.61 -20.43
CA GLN A 288 -4.51 -21.65 -20.69
C GLN A 288 -5.25 -21.94 -19.38
N LYS A 289 -6.57 -21.81 -19.38
CA LYS A 289 -7.40 -22.37 -18.31
C LYS A 289 -7.47 -23.88 -18.53
N ASN A 290 -6.82 -24.64 -17.66
CA ASN A 290 -7.05 -26.09 -17.57
C ASN A 290 -8.43 -26.37 -16.96
#